data_AF-A0A238VN69-F1
#
_entry.id   AF-A0A238VN69-F1
#
_cell.length_a   1.000
_cell.length_b   1.000
_cell.length_c   1.000
_cell.angle_alpha   90.00
_cell.angle_beta   90.00
_cell.angle_gamma   90.00
#
_symmetry.space_group_name_H-M   'P 1'
#
loop_
_entity.id
_entity.type
_entity.pdbx_description
1 polymer ?
#
loop_
_entity_poly.entity_id
_entity_poly.type
_entity_poly.pdbx_seq_one_letter_code
_entity_poly.pdbx_strand_id
1 'polypeptide(L)'
;MDLSGGTIAIRSLKKRKDAAGRQKIVYRTVPVPPDFLDTLNTAHGIREAQKSRKKAAQPIWPLSRVRVWQIVKKIMIDAGLPDAPQRSPKGLRHGFGVHATVQGVPLHMLQRWLGHAQLSTTAIYANAVGREEHGIAARMWR
;
A
#
# COMPACT_ATOMS: atom_id res chain seq x y z
N MET A 1 -4.36 8.02 -12.05
CA MET A 1 -3.20 8.14 -11.16
C MET A 1 -2.58 9.50 -11.38
N ASP A 2 -1.98 10.13 -10.38
CA ASP A 2 -1.25 11.37 -10.58
C ASP A 2 0.22 11.04 -10.82
N LEU A 3 0.58 10.99 -12.10
CA LEU A 3 1.94 10.66 -12.54
C LEU A 3 2.91 11.84 -12.46
N SER A 4 2.42 13.03 -12.09
CA SER A 4 3.20 14.25 -11.88
C SER A 4 3.46 14.51 -10.40
N GLY A 5 2.46 14.26 -9.55
CA GLY A 5 2.53 14.51 -8.10
C GLY A 5 3.08 13.37 -7.27
N GLY A 6 3.71 12.35 -7.88
CA GLY A 6 4.40 11.29 -7.13
C GLY A 6 3.46 10.40 -6.30
N THR A 7 2.18 10.29 -6.66
CA THR A 7 1.19 9.58 -5.82
C THR A 7 0.28 8.65 -6.60
N ILE A 8 -0.02 7.50 -5.97
CA ILE A 8 -1.05 6.58 -6.42
C ILE A 8 -2.31 6.78 -5.57
N ALA A 9 -3.39 7.20 -6.21
CA ALA A 9 -4.72 7.26 -5.60
C ALA A 9 -5.43 5.91 -5.70
N ILE A 10 -5.81 5.34 -4.55
CA ILE A 10 -6.51 4.07 -4.43
C ILE A 10 -7.92 4.33 -3.92
N ARG A 11 -8.93 3.94 -4.71
CA ARG A 11 -10.33 3.95 -4.30
C ARG A 11 -10.58 2.86 -3.26
N SER A 12 -11.20 3.22 -2.14
CA SER A 12 -11.69 2.28 -1.14
C SER A 12 -12.98 1.61 -1.63
N LEU A 13 -13.05 0.29 -1.46
CA LEU A 13 -14.26 -0.50 -1.70
C LEU A 13 -15.18 -0.58 -0.46
N LYS A 14 -14.73 -0.07 0.69
CA LYS A 14 -15.54 -0.06 1.92
C LYS A 14 -16.74 0.86 1.72
N LYS A 15 -17.96 0.32 1.92
CA LYS A 15 -19.20 1.11 1.96
C LYS A 15 -19.13 2.04 3.18
N ARG A 16 -18.92 3.33 2.95
CA ARG A 16 -19.07 4.38 3.97
C ARG A 16 -20.25 5.26 3.58
N LYS A 17 -21.02 5.71 4.57
CA LYS A 17 -22.08 6.70 4.38
C LYS A 17 -21.58 8.07 4.86
N ASP A 18 -22.02 9.14 4.22
CA ASP A 18 -21.84 10.50 4.74
C ASP A 18 -22.91 10.83 5.80
N ALA A 19 -22.87 12.04 6.34
CA ALA A 19 -23.84 12.50 7.35
C ALA A 19 -25.29 12.52 6.83
N ALA A 20 -25.47 12.57 5.51
CA ALA A 20 -26.78 12.51 4.84
C ALA A 20 -27.16 11.08 4.41
N GLY A 21 -26.41 10.06 4.85
CA GLY A 21 -26.69 8.65 4.56
C GLY A 21 -26.29 8.19 3.15
N ARG A 22 -25.68 9.05 2.32
CA ARG A 22 -25.29 8.74 0.94
C ARG A 22 -23.97 7.99 0.91
N GLN A 23 -23.79 7.12 -0.09
CA GLN A 23 -22.56 6.35 -0.21
C GLN A 23 -21.38 7.24 -0.58
N LYS A 24 -20.44 7.40 0.36
CA LYS A 24 -19.24 8.20 0.19
C LYS A 24 -18.14 7.35 -0.44
N ILE A 25 -17.69 7.75 -1.63
CA ILE A 25 -16.47 7.21 -2.23
C ILE A 25 -15.28 7.81 -1.48
N VAL A 26 -14.42 6.94 -0.96
CA VAL A 26 -13.21 7.36 -0.25
C VAL A 26 -12.01 6.97 -1.09
N TYR A 27 -11.13 7.94 -1.33
CA TYR A 27 -9.81 7.71 -1.91
C TYR A 27 -8.76 7.84 -0.82
N ARG A 28 -7.67 7.10 -0.96
CA ARG A 28 -6.43 7.36 -0.22
C ARG A 28 -5.30 7.48 -1.21
N THR A 29 -4.32 8.30 -0.90
CA THR A 29 -3.11 8.46 -1.69
C THR A 29 -1.94 7.79 -0.98
N VAL A 30 -1.07 7.16 -1.77
CA VAL A 30 0.20 6.60 -1.30
C VAL A 30 1.29 7.27 -2.13
N PRO A 31 2.24 7.98 -1.50
CA PRO A 31 3.39 8.51 -2.20
C PRO A 31 4.26 7.35 -2.65
N VAL A 32 4.80 7.47 -3.86
CA VAL A 32 5.68 6.47 -4.45
C VAL A 32 6.85 7.19 -5.14
N PRO A 33 8.02 6.54 -5.22
CA PRO A 33 9.14 7.05 -6.00
C PRO A 33 8.74 7.37 -7.47
N PRO A 34 9.27 8.44 -8.09
CA PRO A 34 8.92 8.81 -9.46
C PRO A 34 9.25 7.72 -10.50
N ASP A 35 10.38 7.05 -10.36
CA ASP A 35 10.83 5.94 -11.20
C ASP A 35 9.84 4.76 -11.21
N PHE A 36 9.17 4.51 -10.09
CA PHE A 36 8.10 3.53 -10.01
C PHE A 36 6.91 3.91 -10.88
N LEU A 37 6.54 5.20 -10.93
CA LEU A 37 5.45 5.69 -11.78
C LEU A 37 5.80 5.61 -13.26
N ASP A 38 7.06 5.89 -13.61
CA ASP A 38 7.54 5.73 -14.98
C ASP A 38 7.54 4.28 -15.42
N THR A 39 7.97 3.36 -14.55
CA THR A 39 7.91 1.91 -14.79
C THR A 39 6.46 1.45 -15.03
N LEU A 40 5.52 1.89 -14.18
CA LEU A 40 4.09 1.59 -14.35
C LEU A 40 3.53 2.15 -15.66
N ASN A 41 3.92 3.38 -16.01
CA ASN A 41 3.49 3.99 -17.26
C ASN A 41 4.02 3.23 -18.47
N THR A 42 5.30 2.86 -18.47
CA THR A 42 5.92 2.10 -19.56
C THR A 42 5.27 0.73 -19.73
N ALA A 43 4.99 0.03 -18.63
CA ALA A 43 4.39 -1.31 -18.67
C ALA A 43 2.90 -1.30 -19.08
N HIS A 44 2.16 -0.23 -18.78
CA HIS A 44 0.69 -0.23 -18.90
C HIS A 44 0.11 0.93 -19.72
N GLY A 45 0.94 1.79 -20.32
CA GLY A 45 0.49 2.91 -21.16
C GLY A 45 -0.43 3.89 -20.42
N ILE A 46 -0.19 4.14 -19.13
CA ILE A 46 -1.13 4.85 -18.25
C ILE A 46 -1.39 6.28 -18.75
N ARG A 47 -0.35 7.03 -19.14
CA ARG A 47 -0.48 8.40 -19.66
C ARG A 47 -1.35 8.46 -20.90
N GLU A 48 -1.15 7.52 -21.83
CA GLU A 48 -1.96 7.42 -23.05
C GLU A 48 -3.42 7.02 -22.74
N ALA A 49 -3.62 6.07 -21.83
CA ALA A 49 -4.96 5.67 -21.39
C ALA A 49 -5.72 6.83 -20.73
N GLN A 50 -5.04 7.72 -20.00
CA GLN A 50 -5.64 8.88 -19.35
C GLN A 50 -6.12 9.97 -20.31
N LYS A 51 -5.63 10.01 -21.57
CA LYS A 51 -6.10 10.95 -22.61
C LYS A 51 -7.57 10.67 -23.02
N SER A 52 -8.09 9.47 -22.77
CA SER A 52 -9.47 9.09 -23.08
C SER A 52 -10.23 8.70 -21.82
N ARG A 53 -11.36 9.37 -21.53
CA ARG A 53 -12.19 9.06 -20.35
C ARG A 53 -12.63 7.58 -20.31
N LYS A 54 -12.90 6.97 -21.48
CA LYS A 54 -13.29 5.56 -21.59
C LYS A 54 -12.14 4.63 -21.19
N LYS A 55 -10.92 4.87 -21.71
CA LYS A 55 -9.74 4.06 -21.40
C LYS A 55 -9.27 4.29 -19.96
N ALA A 56 -9.31 5.53 -19.47
CA ALA A 56 -8.96 5.90 -18.10
C ALA A 56 -9.85 5.22 -17.04
N ALA A 57 -11.08 4.85 -17.40
CA ALA A 57 -12.00 4.15 -16.51
C ALA A 57 -11.74 2.64 -16.43
N GLN A 58 -10.91 2.07 -17.31
CA GLN A 58 -10.60 0.65 -17.29
C GLN A 58 -9.60 0.32 -16.18
N PRO A 59 -9.69 -0.88 -15.56
CA PRO A 59 -8.69 -1.33 -14.61
C PRO A 59 -7.32 -1.44 -15.31
N ILE A 60 -6.27 -0.91 -14.65
CA ILE A 60 -4.88 -1.11 -15.10
C ILE A 60 -4.54 -2.60 -15.12
N TRP A 61 -5.04 -3.33 -14.12
CA TRP A 61 -4.93 -4.79 -14.03
C TRP A 61 -6.32 -5.42 -13.97
N PRO A 62 -6.74 -6.20 -14.98
CA PRO A 62 -7.98 -6.96 -14.95
C PRO A 62 -7.80 -8.26 -14.15
N LEU A 63 -7.36 -8.16 -12.89
CA LEU A 63 -7.04 -9.30 -12.04
C LEU A 63 -8.04 -9.48 -10.91
N SER A 64 -8.39 -10.74 -10.64
CA SER A 64 -9.17 -11.10 -9.46
C SER A 64 -8.28 -11.09 -8.20
N ARG A 65 -8.91 -10.93 -7.02
CA ARG A 65 -8.22 -11.02 -5.73
C ARG A 65 -7.45 -12.33 -5.55
N VAL A 66 -8.03 -13.45 -5.99
CA VAL A 66 -7.41 -14.78 -5.90
C VAL A 66 -6.18 -14.84 -6.79
N ARG A 67 -6.25 -14.29 -8.00
CA ARG A 67 -5.11 -14.26 -8.91
C ARG A 67 -3.96 -13.41 -8.34
N VAL A 68 -4.27 -12.25 -7.74
CA VAL A 68 -3.26 -11.44 -7.04
C VAL A 68 -2.60 -12.22 -5.91
N TRP A 69 -3.39 -12.97 -5.12
CA TRP A 69 -2.86 -13.81 -4.04
C TRP A 69 -1.88 -14.87 -4.56
N GLN A 70 -2.22 -15.55 -5.66
CA GLN A 70 -1.36 -16.55 -6.30
C GLN A 70 -0.05 -15.93 -6.81
N ILE A 71 -0.14 -14.78 -7.49
CA ILE A 71 1.03 -14.06 -8.02
C ILE A 71 1.98 -13.69 -6.87
N VAL A 72 1.46 -13.06 -5.81
CA VAL A 72 2.28 -12.68 -4.65
C VAL A 72 2.91 -13.90 -4.00
N LYS A 73 2.15 -14.97 -3.78
CA LYS A 73 2.69 -16.20 -3.18
C LYS A 73 3.78 -16.81 -4.06
N LYS A 74 3.60 -16.86 -5.38
CA LYS A 74 4.62 -17.34 -6.32
C LYS A 74 5.89 -16.50 -6.23
N ILE A 75 5.80 -15.18 -6.30
CA ILE A 75 6.95 -14.27 -6.17
C ILE A 75 7.70 -14.50 -4.85
N MET A 76 6.97 -14.71 -3.76
CA MET A 76 7.57 -15.01 -2.45
C MET A 76 8.30 -16.36 -2.41
N ILE A 77 7.80 -17.37 -3.12
CA ILE A 77 8.48 -18.67 -3.28
C ILE A 77 9.73 -18.50 -4.11
N ASP A 78 9.63 -17.82 -5.25
CA ASP A 78 10.74 -17.57 -6.17
C ASP A 78 11.86 -16.75 -5.48
N ALA A 79 11.49 -15.88 -4.52
CA ALA A 79 12.42 -15.14 -3.66
C ALA A 79 13.01 -15.96 -2.49
N GLY A 80 12.71 -17.26 -2.38
CA GLY A 80 13.26 -18.15 -1.36
C GLY A 80 12.70 -17.97 0.05
N LEU A 81 11.56 -17.28 0.22
CA LEU A 81 10.97 -17.12 1.55
C LEU A 81 10.46 -18.47 2.08
N PRO A 82 10.61 -18.80 3.38
CA PRO A 82 10.21 -20.09 3.95
C PRO A 82 8.69 -20.31 3.93
N ASP A 83 8.24 -21.57 4.03
CA ASP A 83 6.82 -21.88 4.04
C ASP A 83 6.21 -21.56 5.38
N ALA A 84 5.55 -20.40 5.44
CA ALA A 84 5.02 -19.84 6.66
C ALA A 84 3.71 -19.07 6.38
N PRO A 85 2.84 -18.87 7.39
CA PRO A 85 1.58 -18.12 7.24
C PRO A 85 1.74 -16.71 6.67
N GLN A 86 2.91 -16.10 6.85
CA GLN A 86 3.26 -14.76 6.38
C GLN A 86 3.58 -14.73 4.87
N ARG A 87 3.74 -15.89 4.21
CA ARG A 87 3.92 -16.01 2.76
C ARG A 87 2.60 -15.77 2.02
N SER A 88 2.09 -14.54 2.14
CA SER A 88 0.78 -14.11 1.63
C SER A 88 0.75 -12.58 1.41
N PRO A 89 -0.24 -12.05 0.65
CA PRO A 89 -0.44 -10.59 0.53
C PRO A 89 -0.64 -9.87 1.86
N LYS A 90 -1.25 -10.54 2.86
CA LYS A 90 -1.42 -9.97 4.20
C LYS A 90 -0.06 -9.84 4.90
N GLY A 91 0.79 -10.85 4.79
CA GLY A 91 2.15 -10.80 5.32
C GLY A 91 3.01 -9.76 4.61
N LEU A 92 2.90 -9.62 3.28
CA LEU A 92 3.59 -8.55 2.53
C LEU A 92 3.22 -7.16 3.06
N ARG A 93 1.92 -6.91 3.24
CA ARG A 93 1.41 -5.67 3.81
C ARG A 93 1.89 -5.46 5.25
N HIS A 94 2.01 -6.52 6.02
CA HIS A 94 2.54 -6.44 7.38
C HIS A 94 4.02 -6.05 7.38
N GLY A 95 4.84 -6.70 6.55
CA GLY A 95 6.25 -6.36 6.38
C GLY A 95 6.46 -4.90 5.95
N PHE A 96 5.62 -4.40 5.03
CA PHE A 96 5.63 -2.97 4.68
C PHE A 96 5.36 -2.06 5.89
N GLY A 97 4.38 -2.39 6.72
CA GLY A 97 4.04 -1.60 7.91
C GLY A 97 5.17 -1.57 8.95
N VAL A 98 5.78 -2.73 9.20
CA VAL A 98 6.96 -2.85 10.07
C VAL A 98 8.11 -2.02 9.49
N HIS A 99 8.48 -2.25 8.23
CA HIS A 99 9.60 -1.55 7.58
C HIS A 99 9.41 -0.02 7.59
N ALA A 100 8.23 0.47 7.24
CA ALA A 100 7.93 1.90 7.29
C ALA A 100 8.11 2.48 8.71
N THR A 101 7.69 1.73 9.72
CA THR A 101 7.85 2.14 11.13
C THR A 101 9.32 2.18 11.54
N VAL A 102 10.11 1.18 11.13
CA VAL A 102 11.57 1.12 11.35
C VAL A 102 12.29 2.30 10.70
N GLN A 103 11.86 2.70 9.50
CA GLN A 103 12.37 3.87 8.78
C GLN A 103 11.86 5.21 9.34
N GLY A 104 11.10 5.21 10.44
CA GLY A 104 10.66 6.43 11.11
C GLY A 104 9.45 7.12 10.47
N VAL A 105 8.68 6.42 9.61
CA VAL A 105 7.44 6.98 9.06
C VAL A 105 6.43 7.19 10.20
N PRO A 106 5.89 8.41 10.39
CA PRO A 106 4.91 8.66 11.43
C PRO A 106 3.67 7.77 11.30
N LEU A 107 3.20 7.19 12.41
CA LEU A 107 2.09 6.22 12.42
C LEU A 107 0.80 6.77 11.78
N HIS A 108 0.52 8.07 11.93
CA HIS A 108 -0.63 8.70 11.32
C HIS A 108 -0.54 8.74 9.78
N MET A 109 0.67 8.91 9.22
CA MET A 109 0.91 8.84 7.77
C MET A 109 0.75 7.39 7.28
N LEU A 110 1.37 6.44 7.99
CA LEU A 110 1.27 5.03 7.68
C LEU A 110 -0.19 4.52 7.73
N GLN A 111 -0.95 4.93 8.74
CA GLN A 111 -2.38 4.64 8.86
C GLN A 111 -3.16 5.14 7.64
N ARG A 112 -2.86 6.35 7.15
CA ARG A 112 -3.50 6.92 5.95
C ARG A 112 -3.14 6.13 4.69
N TRP A 113 -1.86 5.79 4.48
CA TRP A 113 -1.41 5.05 3.29
C TRP A 113 -2.02 3.64 3.25
N LEU A 114 -2.05 2.97 4.39
CA LEU A 114 -2.66 1.66 4.54
C LEU A 114 -4.19 1.76 4.48
N GLY A 115 -4.79 2.88 4.88
CA GLY A 115 -6.23 3.06 4.93
C GLY A 115 -6.88 2.35 6.13
N HIS A 116 -6.16 2.26 7.25
CA HIS A 116 -6.70 1.71 8.49
C HIS A 116 -7.71 2.67 9.11
N ALA A 117 -8.81 2.13 9.62
CA ALA A 117 -9.87 2.93 10.22
C ALA A 117 -9.51 3.45 11.61
N GLN A 118 -8.71 2.69 12.35
CA GLN A 118 -8.27 3.02 13.70
C GLN A 118 -6.74 2.99 13.74
N LEU A 119 -6.14 3.91 14.48
CA LEU A 119 -4.69 3.96 14.66
C LEU A 119 -4.18 2.71 15.40
N SER A 120 -4.98 2.12 16.28
CA SER A 120 -4.69 0.86 16.97
C SER A 120 -4.33 -0.28 16.01
N THR A 121 -4.98 -0.34 14.83
CA THR A 121 -4.66 -1.34 13.78
C THR A 121 -3.29 -1.11 13.16
N THR A 122 -2.77 0.12 13.17
CA THR A 122 -1.43 0.47 12.67
C THR A 122 -0.38 0.36 13.78
N ALA A 123 -0.75 0.63 15.02
CA ALA A 123 0.14 0.56 16.19
C ALA A 123 0.74 -0.84 16.40
N ILE A 124 0.09 -1.89 15.90
CA ILE A 124 0.63 -3.26 15.90
C ILE A 124 2.02 -3.34 15.24
N TYR A 125 2.32 -2.46 14.28
CA TYR A 125 3.63 -2.44 13.62
C TYR A 125 4.72 -1.86 14.52
N ALA A 126 4.42 -0.87 15.34
CA ALA A 126 5.35 -0.35 16.34
C ALA A 126 5.67 -1.41 17.41
N ASN A 127 4.67 -2.16 17.85
CA ASN A 127 4.89 -3.24 18.83
C ASN A 127 5.71 -4.40 18.25
N ALA A 128 5.58 -4.69 16.95
CA ALA A 128 6.37 -5.74 16.28
C ALA A 128 7.87 -5.41 16.18
N VAL A 129 8.23 -4.13 16.33
CA VAL A 129 9.60 -3.61 16.32
C VAL A 129 10.30 -3.80 17.68
N GLY A 130 9.66 -4.44 18.67
CA GLY A 130 10.26 -4.72 19.99
C GLY A 130 11.64 -5.42 20.00
N ARG A 131 12.09 -6.02 18.89
CA ARG A 131 13.48 -6.53 18.73
C ARG A 131 14.47 -5.52 18.12
N GLU A 132 13.98 -4.44 17.54
CA GLU A 132 14.74 -3.30 17.00
C GLU A 132 14.64 -2.04 17.89
N GLU A 133 13.96 -2.12 19.04
CA GLU A 133 13.84 -1.02 20.01
C GLU A 133 15.19 -0.39 20.36
N HIS A 134 16.24 -1.20 20.53
CA HIS A 134 17.61 -0.70 20.75
C HIS A 134 18.12 0.17 19.59
N GLY A 135 17.80 -0.17 18.34
CA GLY A 135 18.20 0.60 17.16
C GLY A 135 17.41 1.91 16.98
N ILE A 136 16.16 1.95 17.45
CA ILE A 136 15.36 3.18 17.50
C ILE A 136 15.84 4.09 18.64
N ALA A 137 16.02 3.53 19.84
CA ALA A 137 16.49 4.27 21.01
C ALA A 137 17.85 4.92 20.76
N ALA A 138 18.78 4.20 20.10
CA ALA A 138 20.10 4.74 19.74
C ALA A 138 20.04 5.96 18.80
N ARG A 139 18.96 6.15 18.02
CA ARG A 139 18.78 7.34 17.17
C ARG A 139 18.24 8.54 17.91
N MET A 140 17.60 8.36 19.07
CA MET A 140 17.08 9.47 19.89
C MET A 140 18.19 10.22 20.64
N TRP A 141 19.33 9.56 20.86
CA TRP A 141 20.48 10.10 21.61
C TRP A 141 21.62 10.60 20.71
N ARG A 142 21.34 10.88 19.43
CA ARG A 142 22.28 11.56 18.51
C ARG A 142 22.00 13.05 18.45
#